data_AF-A0A1E7ZC69-F1
#
_entry.id   AF-A0A1E7ZC69-F1
#
_cell.length_a   1.000
_cell.length_b   1.000
_cell.length_c   1.000
_cell.angle_alpha   90.00
_cell.angle_beta   90.00
_cell.angle_gamma   90.00
#
_symmetry.space_group_name_H-M   'P 1'
#
loop_
_entity.id
_entity.type
_entity.pdbx_description
1 polymer ?
#
loop_
_entity_poly.entity_id
_entity_poly.type
_entity_poly.pdbx_seq_one_letter_code
_entity_poly.pdbx_strand_id
1 'polypeptide(L)'
;MGDSKRLRIAVQKSGRLSDDSIALLKAIGIKLYIRDRLLIAHSTNEPIDLLRVRDDDIPGLVMDGIVDLGFIGENELEEKMLERQSANKAADFEVLRRLDYGGCRLSIAVPQEMKYDGIQSLEGKKVATTYPYLLERYFKENNINARAVMLTGSVEVAPRAGVADAICDLVSTGATLEANGLVEEDVIFRSKAVLIQRADGALSDEKQALVNRLVPRIDGVIQAKESKYIMLHAPKAYLEQVKSLLPGAENPTVLPLAGSDDAVAVHVVSPEDLFWETMEKLKSLGCRSILVMPIEKMMG
;
A
#
# COMPACT_ATOMS: atom_id res chain seq x y z
N MET A 1 15.13 25.43 14.80
CA MET A 1 14.52 25.28 13.46
C MET A 1 13.06 24.91 13.66
N GLY A 2 12.26 25.77 14.29
CA GLY A 2 11.68 26.94 13.63
C GLY A 2 10.29 26.52 13.18
N ASP A 3 9.33 26.71 14.08
CA ASP A 3 7.92 26.32 14.02
C ASP A 3 7.27 26.79 12.70
N SER A 4 7.43 25.98 11.66
CA SER A 4 6.83 26.25 10.36
C SER A 4 5.35 25.93 10.49
N LYS A 5 4.50 26.93 10.25
CA LYS A 5 3.05 26.76 10.11
C LYS A 5 2.66 25.76 9.00
N ARG A 6 3.61 25.36 8.16
CA ARG A 6 3.39 24.43 7.06
C ARG A 6 3.56 22.99 7.52
N LEU A 7 2.64 22.14 7.09
CA LEU A 7 2.69 20.69 7.28
C LEU A 7 3.80 20.10 6.42
N ARG A 8 4.77 19.43 7.05
CA ARG A 8 5.91 18.80 6.37
C ARG A 8 5.61 17.34 6.10
N ILE A 9 5.62 16.96 4.83
CA ILE A 9 5.35 15.59 4.38
C ILE A 9 6.61 15.04 3.73
N ALA A 10 7.11 13.90 4.22
CA ALA A 10 8.22 13.19 3.60
C ALA A 10 7.72 12.17 2.56
N VAL A 11 8.39 12.11 1.42
CA VAL A 11 8.20 11.10 0.37
C VAL A 11 9.54 10.61 -0.14
N GLN A 12 9.55 9.38 -0.65
CA GLN A 12 10.71 8.83 -1.35
C GLN A 12 11.05 9.72 -2.57
N LYS A 13 12.30 10.15 -2.68
CA LYS A 13 12.78 11.01 -3.77
C LYS A 13 12.74 10.32 -5.13
N SER A 14 13.14 9.05 -5.14
CA SER A 14 13.26 8.16 -6.29
C SER A 14 13.13 6.72 -5.80
N GLY A 15 12.34 5.90 -6.47
CA GLY A 15 12.12 4.51 -6.09
C GLY A 15 10.65 4.12 -6.28
N ARG A 16 10.28 2.97 -5.73
CA ARG A 16 9.00 2.28 -6.00
C ARG A 16 7.78 3.06 -5.52
N LEU A 17 7.91 3.89 -4.47
CA LEU A 17 6.77 4.59 -3.87
C LEU A 17 6.65 6.05 -4.35
N SER A 18 7.68 6.59 -5.00
CA SER A 18 7.78 8.01 -5.36
C SER A 18 6.60 8.48 -6.20
N ASP A 19 6.37 7.83 -7.35
CA ASP A 19 5.41 8.30 -8.34
C ASP A 19 3.97 8.16 -7.85
N ASP A 20 3.63 7.03 -7.22
CA ASP A 20 2.31 6.79 -6.65
C ASP A 20 2.00 7.74 -5.49
N SER A 21 2.97 8.02 -4.60
CA SER A 21 2.78 8.98 -3.50
C SER A 21 2.53 10.40 -4.02
N ILE A 22 3.30 10.82 -5.03
CA ILE A 22 3.13 12.15 -5.66
C ILE A 22 1.81 12.22 -6.43
N ALA A 23 1.43 11.14 -7.14
CA ALA A 23 0.16 11.05 -7.85
C ALA A 23 -1.02 11.15 -6.89
N LEU A 24 -0.98 10.45 -5.75
CA LEU A 24 -2.00 10.53 -4.71
C LEU A 24 -2.14 11.96 -4.16
N LEU A 25 -1.03 12.62 -3.82
CA LEU A 25 -1.05 14.02 -3.37
C LEU A 25 -1.68 14.97 -4.40
N LYS A 26 -1.39 14.77 -5.70
CA LYS A 26 -2.03 15.54 -6.78
C LYS A 26 -3.53 15.21 -6.90
N ALA A 27 -3.90 13.94 -6.78
CA ALA A 27 -5.29 13.47 -6.87
C ALA A 27 -6.17 14.08 -5.77
N ILE A 28 -5.66 14.21 -4.54
CA ILE A 28 -6.35 14.88 -3.43
C ILE A 28 -6.32 16.42 -3.50
N GLY A 29 -5.77 16.98 -4.59
CA GLY A 29 -5.82 18.40 -4.91
C GLY A 29 -4.62 19.22 -4.44
N ILE A 30 -3.50 18.61 -4.03
CA ILE A 30 -2.28 19.35 -3.68
C ILE A 30 -1.52 19.74 -4.95
N LYS A 31 -1.39 21.04 -5.21
CA LYS A 31 -0.62 21.57 -6.34
C LYS A 31 0.85 21.68 -5.95
N LEU A 32 1.67 20.77 -6.47
CA LEU A 32 3.10 20.68 -6.21
C LEU A 32 3.89 20.99 -7.49
N TYR A 33 4.85 21.91 -7.40
CA TYR A 33 5.86 22.11 -8.43
C TYR A 33 7.16 21.43 -8.00
N ILE A 34 7.37 20.21 -8.50
CA ILE A 34 8.56 19.42 -8.20
C ILE A 34 9.60 19.66 -9.30
N ARG A 35 10.81 20.04 -8.90
CA ARG A 35 11.98 20.13 -9.77
C ARG A 35 12.99 19.09 -9.29
N ASP A 36 13.58 18.31 -10.20
CA ASP A 36 14.42 17.16 -9.82
C ASP A 36 15.59 17.49 -8.90
N ARG A 37 16.19 18.68 -9.07
CA ARG A 37 17.32 19.15 -8.25
C ARG A 37 16.91 19.64 -6.86
N LEU A 38 15.63 19.91 -6.61
CA LEU A 38 15.14 20.37 -5.32
C LEU A 38 14.64 19.20 -4.48
N LEU A 39 15.13 19.15 -3.23
CA LEU A 39 14.71 18.18 -2.22
C LEU A 39 13.47 18.63 -1.46
N ILE A 40 13.07 19.89 -1.59
CA ILE A 40 11.87 20.44 -0.96
C ILE A 40 11.01 21.07 -2.06
N ALA A 41 9.75 20.67 -2.13
CA ALA A 41 8.75 21.27 -3.00
C ALA A 41 7.64 21.90 -2.14
N HIS A 42 7.25 23.13 -2.48
CA HIS A 42 6.22 23.86 -1.75
C HIS A 42 4.89 23.73 -2.50
N SER A 43 3.81 23.41 -1.76
CA SER A 43 2.47 23.50 -2.31
C SER A 43 2.07 24.97 -2.54
N THR A 44 1.44 25.25 -3.68
CA THR A 44 0.98 26.59 -4.05
C THR A 44 -0.42 26.92 -3.55
N ASN A 45 -1.20 25.93 -3.10
CA ASN A 45 -2.59 26.10 -2.68
C ASN A 45 -2.89 25.64 -1.25
N GLU A 46 -1.99 24.90 -0.61
CA GLU A 46 -2.12 24.45 0.78
C GLU A 46 -0.83 24.76 1.54
N PRO A 47 -0.85 24.93 2.88
CA PRO A 47 0.35 25.17 3.68
C PRO A 47 1.12 23.86 3.89
N ILE A 48 1.65 23.30 2.81
CA ILE A 48 2.35 22.00 2.79
C ILE A 48 3.75 22.13 2.17
N ASP A 49 4.74 21.53 2.83
CA ASP A 49 6.08 21.34 2.31
C ASP A 49 6.32 19.85 2.09
N LEU A 50 6.69 19.47 0.86
CA LEU A 50 7.01 18.11 0.49
C LEU A 50 8.53 17.92 0.50
N LEU A 51 9.04 17.12 1.44
CA LEU A 51 10.44 16.74 1.53
C LEU A 51 10.65 15.44 0.77
N ARG A 52 11.58 15.45 -0.19
CA ARG A 52 11.96 14.31 -1.01
C ARG A 52 13.27 13.74 -0.48
N VAL A 53 13.18 12.60 0.21
CA VAL A 53 14.28 11.98 0.96
C VAL A 53 14.49 10.53 0.52
N ARG A 54 15.48 9.84 1.07
CA ARG A 54 15.54 8.39 0.92
C ARG A 54 14.46 7.75 1.80
N ASP A 55 13.98 6.59 1.39
CA ASP A 55 12.94 5.84 2.11
C ASP A 55 13.40 5.40 3.50
N ASP A 56 14.63 4.91 3.64
CA ASP A 56 15.26 4.52 4.91
C ASP A 56 15.30 5.65 5.96
N ASP A 57 15.34 6.90 5.53
CA ASP A 57 15.30 8.09 6.40
C ASP A 57 13.89 8.44 6.90
N ILE A 58 12.82 8.08 6.17
CA ILE A 58 11.45 8.57 6.44
C ILE A 58 10.93 8.18 7.83
N PRO A 59 11.01 6.90 8.27
CA PRO A 59 10.50 6.55 9.60
C PRO A 59 11.22 7.33 10.69
N GLY A 60 12.54 7.48 10.58
CA GLY A 60 13.33 8.24 11.55
C GLY A 60 12.94 9.71 11.59
N LEU A 61 12.74 10.35 10.44
CA LEU A 61 12.32 11.75 10.36
C LEU A 61 10.95 11.99 11.00
N VAL A 62 10.04 11.02 10.92
CA VAL A 62 8.71 11.08 11.54
C VAL A 62 8.81 10.85 13.05
N MET A 63 9.50 9.79 13.48
CA MET A 63 9.71 9.44 14.89
C MET A 63 10.46 10.54 15.66
N ASP A 64 11.41 11.23 15.01
CA ASP A 64 12.17 12.35 15.59
C ASP A 64 11.42 13.70 15.48
N GLY A 65 10.22 13.72 14.89
CA GLY A 65 9.40 14.92 14.75
C GLY A 65 9.96 15.98 13.80
N ILE A 66 10.90 15.62 12.93
CA ILE A 66 11.51 16.52 11.92
C ILE A 66 10.52 16.85 10.80
N VAL A 67 9.70 15.86 10.44
CA VAL A 67 8.54 15.99 9.55
C VAL A 67 7.25 15.61 10.29
N ASP A 68 6.12 16.09 9.77
CA ASP A 68 4.82 15.86 10.37
C ASP A 68 4.19 14.55 9.87
N LEU A 69 4.32 14.27 8.56
CA LEU A 69 3.82 13.07 7.90
C LEU A 69 4.92 12.39 7.05
N GLY A 70 4.74 11.09 6.76
CA GLY A 70 5.61 10.34 5.84
C GLY A 70 4.86 9.28 5.03
N PHE A 71 5.18 9.16 3.75
CA PHE A 71 4.78 8.01 2.92
C PHE A 71 5.92 6.99 2.90
N ILE A 72 5.66 5.78 3.38
CA ILE A 72 6.70 4.74 3.52
C ILE A 72 6.10 3.34 3.38
N GLY A 73 6.92 2.33 3.07
CA GLY A 73 6.51 0.93 3.11
C GLY A 73 6.44 0.40 4.55
N GLU A 74 5.45 -0.44 4.85
CA GLU A 74 5.32 -1.09 6.16
C GLU A 74 6.59 -1.87 6.55
N ASN A 75 7.28 -2.48 5.59
CA ASN A 75 8.55 -3.19 5.81
C ASN A 75 9.64 -2.27 6.37
N GLU A 76 9.89 -1.12 5.73
CA GLU A 76 10.91 -0.15 6.18
C GLU A 76 10.52 0.48 7.52
N LEU A 77 9.23 0.78 7.70
CA LEU A 77 8.71 1.35 8.94
C LEU A 77 8.90 0.39 10.12
N GLU A 78 8.50 -0.87 9.96
CA GLU A 78 8.55 -1.89 11.00
C GLU A 78 10.00 -2.25 11.34
N GLU A 79 10.86 -2.42 10.32
CA GLU A 79 12.29 -2.67 10.52
C GLU A 79 12.96 -1.55 11.32
N LYS A 80 12.69 -0.29 10.97
CA LYS A 80 13.24 0.88 11.67
C LYS A 80 12.71 1.01 13.09
N MET A 81 11.44 0.69 13.31
CA MET A 81 10.84 0.68 14.64
C MET A 81 11.51 -0.38 15.52
N LEU A 82 11.68 -1.61 15.03
CA LEU A 82 12.33 -2.70 15.76
C LEU A 82 13.81 -2.40 16.04
N GLU A 83 14.53 -1.83 15.06
CA GLU A 83 15.90 -1.35 15.25
C GLU A 83 15.98 -0.38 16.44
N ARG A 84 15.12 0.64 16.46
CA ARG A 84 15.11 1.65 17.52
C ARG A 84 14.72 1.07 18.87
N GLN A 85 13.72 0.19 18.92
CA GLN A 85 13.31 -0.50 20.14
C GLN A 85 14.46 -1.34 20.71
N SER A 86 15.19 -2.07 19.85
CA SER A 86 16.38 -2.85 20.27
C SER A 86 17.48 -1.98 20.89
N ALA A 87 17.56 -0.71 20.44
CA ALA A 87 18.50 0.30 20.94
C ALA A 87 17.92 1.18 22.06
N ASN A 88 16.73 0.87 22.60
CA ASN A 88 16.00 1.68 23.58
C ASN A 88 15.83 3.17 23.16
N LYS A 89 15.55 3.40 21.87
CA LYS A 89 15.25 4.73 21.31
C LYS A 89 13.75 4.90 21.08
N ALA A 90 13.29 6.14 21.13
CA ALA A 90 11.90 6.50 20.79
C ALA A 90 11.58 6.10 19.35
N ALA A 91 10.44 5.43 19.18
CA ALA A 91 9.99 4.86 17.92
C ALA A 91 8.48 5.09 17.70
N ASP A 92 7.94 6.14 18.32
CA ASP A 92 6.51 6.43 18.31
C ASP A 92 6.07 7.09 17.00
N PHE A 93 4.97 6.60 16.44
CA PHE A 93 4.28 7.14 15.27
C PHE A 93 2.82 6.68 15.29
N GLU A 94 1.99 7.30 14.47
CA GLU A 94 0.63 6.88 14.19
C GLU A 94 0.50 6.48 12.72
N VAL A 95 -0.10 5.33 12.44
CA VAL A 95 -0.47 4.96 11.07
C VAL A 95 -1.82 5.57 10.76
N LEU A 96 -1.83 6.61 9.92
CA LEU A 96 -3.08 7.25 9.50
C LEU A 96 -3.85 6.37 8.53
N ARG A 97 -3.16 5.86 7.49
CA ARG A 97 -3.78 5.05 6.43
C ARG A 97 -2.82 4.06 5.84
N ARG A 98 -3.34 2.86 5.57
CA ARG A 98 -2.71 1.88 4.69
C ARG A 98 -3.21 2.10 3.28
N LEU A 99 -2.28 2.21 2.33
CA LEU A 99 -2.55 2.62 0.95
C LEU A 99 -2.68 1.39 0.04
N ASP A 100 -3.21 1.59 -1.16
CA ASP A 100 -3.52 0.55 -2.14
C ASP A 100 -2.36 0.18 -3.08
N TYR A 101 -1.18 0.80 -2.89
CA TYR A 101 0.01 0.59 -3.72
C TYR A 101 1.24 0.18 -2.88
N GLY A 102 2.36 -0.07 -3.56
CA GLY A 102 3.61 -0.49 -2.90
C GLY A 102 3.58 -1.93 -2.36
N GLY A 103 2.64 -2.74 -2.83
CA GLY A 103 2.47 -4.13 -2.37
C GLY A 103 3.70 -4.99 -2.64
N CYS A 104 4.24 -5.59 -1.58
CA CYS A 104 5.29 -6.61 -1.65
C CYS A 104 5.22 -7.54 -0.43
N ARG A 105 6.05 -8.57 -0.42
CA ARG A 105 6.19 -9.48 0.71
C ARG A 105 7.66 -9.72 0.99
N LEU A 106 8.02 -9.83 2.25
CA LEU A 106 9.33 -10.27 2.70
C LEU A 106 9.23 -11.78 2.92
N SER A 107 10.04 -12.53 2.19
CA SER A 107 9.96 -13.99 2.19
C SER A 107 11.32 -14.63 2.35
N ILE A 108 11.34 -15.75 3.06
CA ILE A 108 12.46 -16.68 3.08
C ILE A 108 12.51 -17.38 1.72
N ALA A 109 13.70 -17.43 1.14
CA ALA A 109 13.98 -18.20 -0.05
C ALA A 109 15.25 -19.04 0.14
N VAL A 110 15.21 -20.27 -0.37
CA VAL A 110 16.27 -21.26 -0.21
C VAL A 110 16.83 -21.67 -1.57
N PRO A 111 18.09 -22.15 -1.64
CA PRO A 111 18.59 -22.78 -2.87
C PRO A 111 17.68 -23.92 -3.32
N GLN A 112 17.43 -24.04 -4.63
CA GLN A 112 16.55 -25.09 -5.19
C GLN A 112 16.97 -26.51 -4.80
N GLU A 113 18.25 -26.72 -4.49
CA GLU A 113 18.83 -28.00 -4.09
C GLU A 113 18.63 -28.31 -2.60
N MET A 114 18.29 -27.30 -1.79
CA MET A 114 18.05 -27.45 -0.36
C MET A 114 16.67 -28.07 -0.13
N LYS A 115 16.64 -29.18 0.62
CA LYS A 115 15.37 -29.72 1.11
C LYS A 115 14.82 -28.79 2.18
N TYR A 116 13.64 -28.23 1.93
CA TYR A 116 12.89 -27.41 2.87
C TYR A 116 11.62 -28.13 3.30
N ASP A 117 11.47 -28.37 4.60
CA ASP A 117 10.31 -28.98 5.24
C ASP A 117 9.79 -28.06 6.34
N GLY A 118 9.54 -26.81 5.95
CA GLY A 118 9.17 -25.71 6.84
C GLY A 118 10.34 -25.06 7.57
N ILE A 119 10.00 -24.03 8.34
CA ILE A 119 10.96 -23.15 9.04
C ILE A 119 12.01 -23.90 9.88
N GLN A 120 11.67 -25.07 10.44
CA GLN A 120 12.59 -25.93 11.21
C GLN A 120 13.83 -26.36 10.41
N SER A 121 13.76 -26.34 9.09
CA SER A 121 14.91 -26.60 8.20
C SER A 121 16.02 -25.56 8.35
N LEU A 122 15.74 -24.41 8.96
CA LEU A 122 16.69 -23.32 9.21
C LEU A 122 17.33 -23.39 10.60
N GLU A 123 17.06 -24.41 11.40
CA GLU A 123 17.68 -24.55 12.72
C GLU A 123 19.23 -24.57 12.62
N GLY A 124 19.88 -23.67 13.36
CA GLY A 124 21.34 -23.47 13.33
C GLY A 124 21.89 -22.84 12.05
N LYS A 125 21.03 -22.43 11.10
CA LYS A 125 21.42 -21.89 9.80
C LYS A 125 21.61 -20.37 9.82
N LYS A 126 22.30 -19.87 8.80
CA LYS A 126 22.43 -18.43 8.53
C LYS A 126 21.49 -18.03 7.42
N VAL A 127 20.79 -16.91 7.58
CA VAL A 127 19.87 -16.37 6.58
C VAL A 127 20.25 -14.93 6.28
N ALA A 128 20.64 -14.64 5.04
CA ALA A 128 21.04 -13.30 4.64
C ALA A 128 19.82 -12.41 4.37
N THR A 129 19.87 -11.15 4.80
CA THR A 129 18.75 -10.21 4.61
C THR A 129 19.18 -8.76 4.73
N THR A 130 18.41 -7.84 4.16
CA THR A 130 18.44 -6.40 4.47
C THR A 130 17.51 -6.02 5.62
N TYR A 131 16.67 -6.96 6.12
CA TYR A 131 15.68 -6.77 7.19
C TYR A 131 15.96 -7.68 8.41
N PRO A 132 17.13 -7.55 9.06
CA PRO A 132 17.51 -8.43 10.16
C PRO A 132 16.52 -8.42 11.32
N TYR A 133 15.93 -7.28 11.69
CA TYR A 133 15.07 -7.19 12.86
C TYR A 133 13.71 -7.89 12.65
N LEU A 134 13.11 -7.71 11.46
CA LEU A 134 11.91 -8.45 11.06
C LEU A 134 12.15 -9.96 11.03
N LEU A 135 13.29 -10.39 10.48
CA LEU A 135 13.66 -11.80 10.38
C LEU A 135 13.94 -12.42 11.76
N GLU A 136 14.67 -11.71 12.63
CA GLU A 136 14.94 -12.16 14.00
C GLU A 136 13.65 -12.27 14.82
N ARG A 137 12.72 -11.33 14.66
CA ARG A 137 11.39 -11.44 15.27
C ARG A 137 10.67 -12.70 14.80
N TYR A 138 10.68 -12.97 13.50
CA TYR A 138 10.04 -14.16 12.93
C TYR A 138 10.66 -15.46 13.47
N PHE A 139 11.98 -15.56 13.59
CA PHE A 139 12.65 -16.71 14.20
C PHE A 139 12.25 -16.90 15.67
N LYS A 140 12.20 -15.80 16.43
CA LYS A 140 11.82 -15.83 17.84
C LYS A 140 10.38 -16.29 18.03
N GLU A 141 9.44 -15.78 17.22
CA GLU A 141 8.02 -16.18 17.27
C GLU A 141 7.82 -17.67 16.93
N ASN A 142 8.68 -18.22 16.07
CA ASN A 142 8.65 -19.64 15.67
C ASN A 142 9.57 -20.54 16.51
N ASN A 143 10.25 -20.01 17.55
CA ASN A 143 11.19 -20.73 18.41
C ASN A 143 12.32 -21.45 17.65
N ILE A 144 12.92 -20.76 16.68
CA ILE A 144 14.00 -21.30 15.83
C ILE A 144 15.31 -20.59 16.16
N ASN A 145 16.39 -21.36 16.32
CA ASN A 145 17.72 -20.79 16.55
C ASN A 145 18.47 -20.64 15.22
N ALA A 146 18.00 -19.71 14.39
CA ALA A 146 18.67 -19.29 13.16
C ALA A 146 19.28 -17.90 13.34
N ARG A 147 20.27 -17.56 12.50
CA ARG A 147 20.96 -16.27 12.57
C ARG A 147 20.71 -15.42 11.32
N ALA A 148 20.19 -14.21 11.51
CA ALA A 148 20.16 -13.20 10.47
C ALA A 148 21.59 -12.70 10.15
N VAL A 149 21.91 -12.60 8.86
CA VAL A 149 23.16 -12.01 8.36
C VAL A 149 22.80 -10.77 7.55
N MET A 150 23.05 -9.60 8.14
CA MET A 150 22.74 -8.33 7.48
C MET A 150 23.62 -8.11 6.25
N LEU A 151 23.00 -7.81 5.12
CA LEU A 151 23.62 -7.31 3.90
C LEU A 151 23.04 -5.95 3.55
N THR A 152 23.80 -5.15 2.80
CA THR A 152 23.36 -3.83 2.33
C THR A 152 22.78 -3.86 0.91
N GLY A 153 22.72 -5.04 0.28
CA GLY A 153 22.19 -5.28 -1.05
C GLY A 153 22.68 -6.60 -1.64
N SER A 154 22.14 -6.97 -2.80
CA SER A 154 22.48 -8.20 -3.53
C SER A 154 22.39 -9.46 -2.66
N VAL A 155 21.29 -9.57 -1.92
CA VAL A 155 21.07 -10.65 -0.94
C VAL A 155 21.03 -12.02 -1.63
N GLU A 156 20.55 -12.07 -2.87
CA GLU A 156 20.35 -13.27 -3.66
C GLU A 156 21.64 -14.03 -4.00
N VAL A 157 22.79 -13.34 -3.91
CA VAL A 157 24.11 -13.92 -4.14
C VAL A 157 24.63 -14.64 -2.89
N ALA A 158 24.09 -14.35 -1.71
CA ALA A 158 24.64 -14.81 -0.44
C ALA A 158 24.76 -16.33 -0.30
N PRO A 159 23.79 -17.15 -0.77
CA PRO A 159 23.93 -18.61 -0.71
C PRO A 159 25.05 -19.13 -1.61
N ARG A 160 25.11 -18.66 -2.86
CA ARG A 160 26.15 -19.07 -3.82
C ARG A 160 27.55 -18.62 -3.39
N ALA A 161 27.66 -17.50 -2.69
CA ALA A 161 28.90 -17.00 -2.13
C ALA A 161 29.31 -17.67 -0.81
N GLY A 162 28.48 -18.57 -0.25
CA GLY A 162 28.74 -19.23 1.03
C GLY A 162 28.64 -18.31 2.25
N VAL A 163 27.98 -17.15 2.11
CA VAL A 163 27.79 -16.18 3.20
C VAL A 163 26.64 -16.60 4.12
N ALA A 164 25.61 -17.22 3.55
CA ALA A 164 24.43 -17.71 4.26
C ALA A 164 23.92 -19.01 3.62
N ASP A 165 23.07 -19.76 4.32
CA ASP A 165 22.45 -20.99 3.81
C ASP A 165 21.15 -20.68 3.03
N ALA A 166 20.45 -19.62 3.42
CA ALA A 166 19.23 -19.13 2.80
C ALA A 166 19.21 -17.59 2.76
N ILE A 167 18.19 -17.01 2.17
CA ILE A 167 17.96 -15.56 2.19
C ILE A 167 16.57 -15.23 2.72
N CYS A 168 16.38 -13.98 3.11
CA CYS A 168 15.09 -13.37 3.35
C CYS A 168 15.07 -12.00 2.69
N ASP A 169 14.27 -11.83 1.63
CA ASP A 169 14.27 -10.61 0.83
C ASP A 169 12.87 -10.28 0.27
N LEU A 170 12.71 -9.06 -0.26
CA LEU A 170 11.46 -8.59 -0.84
C LEU A 170 11.16 -9.30 -2.14
N VAL A 171 10.01 -9.98 -2.18
CA VAL A 171 9.46 -10.63 -3.36
C VAL A 171 8.25 -9.85 -3.87
N SER A 172 8.24 -9.60 -5.18
CA SER A 172 7.05 -9.12 -5.90
C SER A 172 6.59 -10.20 -6.89
N THR A 173 7.30 -10.37 -8.00
CA THR A 173 6.99 -11.38 -9.03
C THR A 173 7.74 -12.71 -8.84
N GLY A 174 8.85 -12.72 -8.09
CA GLY A 174 9.70 -13.91 -7.91
C GLY A 174 10.84 -14.06 -8.94
N ALA A 175 10.87 -13.24 -9.99
CA ALA A 175 11.83 -13.39 -11.09
C ALA A 175 13.30 -13.31 -10.65
N THR A 176 13.63 -12.46 -9.66
CA THR A 176 15.01 -12.33 -9.16
C THR A 176 15.47 -13.57 -8.39
N LEU A 177 14.55 -14.23 -7.67
CA LEU A 177 14.84 -15.48 -6.97
C LEU A 177 15.14 -16.60 -7.98
N GLU A 178 14.26 -16.76 -8.97
CA GLU A 178 14.40 -17.76 -10.02
C GLU A 178 15.72 -17.60 -10.79
N ALA A 179 16.08 -16.37 -11.18
CA ALA A 179 17.34 -16.07 -11.86
C ALA A 179 18.59 -16.46 -11.05
N ASN A 180 18.47 -16.54 -9.73
CA ASN A 180 19.55 -16.93 -8.81
C ASN A 180 19.42 -18.38 -8.29
N GLY A 181 18.47 -19.17 -8.82
CA GLY A 181 18.25 -20.55 -8.41
C GLY A 181 17.71 -20.69 -6.99
N LEU A 182 16.88 -19.72 -6.58
CA LEU A 182 16.24 -19.68 -5.27
C LEU A 182 14.74 -19.96 -5.43
N VAL A 183 14.18 -20.68 -4.46
CA VAL A 183 12.76 -20.99 -4.35
C VAL A 183 12.21 -20.25 -3.15
N GLU A 184 11.10 -19.54 -3.34
CA GLU A 184 10.38 -18.88 -2.26
C GLU A 184 9.60 -19.92 -1.43
N GLU A 185 9.73 -19.87 -0.11
CA GLU A 185 9.11 -20.84 0.81
C GLU A 185 8.13 -20.13 1.76
N ASP A 186 8.66 -19.42 2.76
CA ASP A 186 7.86 -18.83 3.83
C ASP A 186 7.75 -17.31 3.68
N VAL A 187 6.52 -16.79 3.60
CA VAL A 187 6.24 -15.36 3.67
C VAL A 187 6.22 -14.91 5.13
N ILE A 188 7.18 -14.07 5.53
CA ILE A 188 7.31 -13.64 6.93
C ILE A 188 6.65 -12.29 7.22
N PHE A 189 6.48 -11.46 6.18
CA PHE A 189 5.84 -10.15 6.33
C PHE A 189 5.21 -9.70 5.00
N ARG A 190 4.02 -9.07 5.06
CA ARG A 190 3.36 -8.48 3.89
C ARG A 190 3.33 -6.97 4.06
N SER A 191 3.87 -6.26 3.07
CA SER A 191 4.04 -4.81 3.11
C SER A 191 3.22 -4.12 2.02
N LYS A 192 2.65 -2.99 2.38
CA LYS A 192 2.11 -1.96 1.48
C LYS A 192 2.65 -0.60 1.88
N ALA A 193 2.43 0.41 1.04
CA ALA A 193 2.67 1.78 1.44
C ALA A 193 1.68 2.21 2.54
N VAL A 194 2.15 3.01 3.48
CA VAL A 194 1.36 3.63 4.56
C VAL A 194 1.67 5.12 4.61
N LEU A 195 0.64 5.90 4.98
CA LEU A 195 0.80 7.26 5.44
C LEU A 195 0.89 7.24 6.96
N ILE A 196 2.03 7.68 7.48
CA ILE A 196 2.28 7.82 8.92
C ILE A 196 2.31 9.28 9.35
N GLN A 197 1.98 9.50 10.61
CA GLN A 197 2.08 10.78 11.31
C GLN A 197 3.01 10.63 12.50
N ARG A 198 3.71 11.69 12.86
CA ARG A 198 4.41 11.73 14.15
C ARG A 198 3.40 11.59 15.30
N ALA A 199 3.83 11.05 16.44
CA ALA A 199 2.95 10.72 17.57
C ALA A 199 2.07 11.90 18.05
N ASP A 200 0.89 11.54 18.58
CA ASP A 200 -0.16 12.46 19.02
C ASP A 200 0.35 13.51 20.04
N GLY A 201 -0.22 14.73 19.99
CA GLY A 201 0.21 15.89 20.76
C GLY A 201 1.43 16.64 20.21
N ALA A 202 2.09 16.14 19.16
CA ALA A 202 3.21 16.83 18.52
C ALA A 202 2.80 17.86 17.45
N LEU A 203 1.59 17.76 16.90
CA LEU A 203 1.07 18.69 15.89
C LEU A 203 0.31 19.86 16.52
N SER A 204 0.41 21.03 15.90
CA SER A 204 -0.47 22.16 16.24
C SER A 204 -1.88 21.91 15.70
N ASP A 205 -2.89 22.52 16.32
CA ASP A 205 -4.29 22.40 15.91
C ASP A 205 -4.50 22.74 14.43
N GLU A 206 -3.81 23.75 13.90
CA GLU A 206 -3.87 24.14 12.48
C GLU A 206 -3.37 23.01 11.56
N LYS A 207 -2.27 22.34 11.93
CA LYS A 207 -1.73 21.21 11.17
C LYS A 207 -2.65 19.99 11.28
N GLN A 208 -3.13 19.68 12.47
CA GLN A 208 -4.03 18.54 12.67
C GLN A 208 -5.34 18.73 11.90
N ALA A 209 -5.91 19.93 11.88
CA ALA A 209 -7.08 20.25 11.09
C ALA A 209 -6.85 20.08 9.57
N LEU A 210 -5.63 20.37 9.08
CA LEU A 210 -5.26 20.07 7.70
C LEU A 210 -5.17 18.55 7.47
N VAL A 211 -4.49 17.79 8.34
CA VAL A 211 -4.42 16.32 8.23
C VAL A 211 -5.82 15.70 8.19
N ASN A 212 -6.69 16.08 9.12
CA ASN A 212 -8.07 15.61 9.22
C ASN A 212 -8.90 15.92 7.96
N ARG A 213 -8.49 16.91 7.16
CA ARG A 213 -9.11 17.25 5.87
C ARG A 213 -8.52 16.47 4.70
N LEU A 214 -7.23 16.12 4.77
CA LEU A 214 -6.52 15.39 3.71
C LEU A 214 -6.84 13.90 3.74
N VAL A 215 -6.93 13.30 4.93
CA VAL A 215 -7.15 11.87 5.09
C VAL A 215 -8.46 11.40 4.42
N PRO A 216 -9.63 12.05 4.61
CA PRO A 216 -10.84 11.68 3.88
C PRO A 216 -10.72 11.82 2.35
N ARG A 217 -9.91 12.77 1.85
CA ARG A 217 -9.65 12.88 0.41
C ARG A 217 -8.81 11.72 -0.10
N ILE A 218 -7.86 11.23 0.69
CA ILE A 218 -7.07 10.04 0.37
C ILE A 218 -8.00 8.83 0.27
N ASP A 219 -8.85 8.64 1.28
CA ASP A 219 -9.84 7.56 1.31
C ASP A 219 -10.74 7.61 0.07
N GLY A 220 -11.24 8.79 -0.28
CA GLY A 220 -12.07 9.01 -1.46
C GLY A 220 -11.39 8.73 -2.81
N VAL A 221 -10.08 8.96 -2.92
CA VAL A 221 -9.29 8.62 -4.12
C VAL A 221 -9.04 7.11 -4.21
N ILE A 222 -8.70 6.46 -3.09
CA ILE A 222 -8.49 5.01 -3.04
C ILE A 222 -9.79 4.28 -3.39
N GLN A 223 -10.90 4.66 -2.74
CA GLN A 223 -12.20 4.06 -2.98
C GLN A 223 -12.65 4.23 -4.44
N ALA A 224 -12.40 5.41 -5.04
CA ALA A 224 -12.76 5.68 -6.43
C ALA A 224 -12.02 4.78 -7.41
N LYS A 225 -10.74 4.50 -7.16
CA LYS A 225 -9.92 3.63 -8.00
C LYS A 225 -10.45 2.20 -8.02
N GLU A 226 -10.84 1.71 -6.84
CA GLU A 226 -11.41 0.37 -6.63
C GLU A 226 -12.89 0.27 -7.01
N SER A 227 -13.53 1.36 -7.45
CA SER A 227 -14.97 1.39 -7.77
C SER A 227 -15.22 1.78 -9.22
N LYS A 228 -16.27 1.22 -9.81
CA LYS A 228 -16.76 1.57 -11.14
C LYS A 228 -18.20 2.04 -11.05
N TYR A 229 -18.54 2.99 -11.91
CA TYR A 229 -19.92 3.37 -12.13
C TYR A 229 -20.50 2.49 -13.23
N ILE A 230 -21.55 1.74 -12.90
CA ILE A 230 -22.21 0.81 -13.80
C ILE A 230 -23.59 1.36 -14.15
N MET A 231 -23.87 1.41 -15.45
CA MET A 231 -25.19 1.71 -16.00
C MET A 231 -25.65 0.54 -16.84
N LEU A 232 -26.90 0.12 -16.70
CA LEU A 232 -27.50 -0.90 -17.56
C LEU A 232 -29.01 -0.72 -17.65
N HIS A 233 -29.62 -1.35 -18.65
CA HIS A 233 -31.06 -1.53 -18.70
C HIS A 233 -31.41 -2.94 -18.19
N ALA A 234 -32.28 -3.03 -17.19
CA ALA A 234 -32.74 -4.28 -16.58
C ALA A 234 -34.25 -4.47 -16.81
N PRO A 235 -34.72 -5.71 -17.07
CA PRO A 235 -36.13 -6.03 -16.99
C PRO A 235 -36.64 -5.86 -15.55
N LYS A 236 -37.82 -5.24 -15.37
CA LYS A 236 -38.42 -5.02 -14.03
C LYS A 236 -38.63 -6.32 -13.27
N ALA A 237 -38.99 -7.39 -13.97
CA ALA A 237 -39.22 -8.72 -13.40
C ALA A 237 -37.98 -9.34 -12.74
N TYR A 238 -36.78 -8.91 -13.13
CA TYR A 238 -35.50 -9.46 -12.64
C TYR A 238 -34.69 -8.46 -11.81
N LEU A 239 -35.30 -7.34 -11.39
CA LEU A 239 -34.58 -6.23 -10.76
C LEU A 239 -33.89 -6.66 -9.45
N GLU A 240 -34.51 -7.51 -8.64
CA GLU A 240 -33.91 -7.98 -7.38
C GLU A 240 -32.71 -8.92 -7.63
N GLN A 241 -32.78 -9.80 -8.63
CA GLN A 241 -31.63 -10.61 -9.03
C GLN A 241 -30.50 -9.72 -9.55
N VAL A 242 -30.82 -8.70 -10.35
CA VAL A 242 -29.82 -7.73 -10.85
C VAL A 242 -29.13 -6.99 -9.70
N LYS A 243 -29.88 -6.52 -8.70
CA LYS A 243 -29.30 -5.90 -7.48
C LYS A 243 -28.37 -6.85 -6.75
N SER A 244 -28.73 -8.13 -6.62
CA SER A 244 -27.90 -9.13 -5.95
C SER A 244 -26.56 -9.41 -6.66
N LEU A 245 -26.53 -9.24 -7.98
CA LEU A 245 -25.32 -9.41 -8.80
C LEU A 245 -24.43 -8.16 -8.82
N LEU A 246 -24.95 -7.02 -8.34
CA LEU A 246 -24.28 -5.73 -8.34
C LEU A 246 -24.19 -5.19 -6.91
N PRO A 247 -23.33 -5.79 -6.06
CA PRO A 247 -23.12 -5.26 -4.72
C PRO A 247 -22.53 -3.85 -4.84
N GLY A 248 -23.29 -2.85 -4.41
CA GLY A 248 -22.88 -1.45 -4.41
C GLY A 248 -22.72 -0.89 -3.01
N ALA A 249 -22.02 0.24 -2.90
CA ALA A 249 -21.90 0.99 -1.63
C ALA A 249 -23.28 1.51 -1.15
N GLU A 250 -24.22 1.71 -2.07
CA GLU A 250 -25.58 2.18 -1.82
C GLU A 250 -26.61 1.38 -2.62
N ASN A 251 -27.89 1.60 -2.32
CA ASN A 251 -28.98 1.05 -3.12
C ASN A 251 -28.92 1.58 -4.57
N PRO A 252 -29.06 0.71 -5.59
CA PRO A 252 -29.04 1.15 -6.98
C PRO A 252 -30.13 2.17 -7.28
N THR A 253 -29.78 3.19 -8.04
CA THR A 253 -30.74 4.17 -8.56
C THR A 253 -31.48 3.54 -9.73
N VAL A 254 -32.81 3.56 -9.68
CA VAL A 254 -33.68 2.94 -10.68
C VAL A 254 -34.51 4.02 -11.36
N LEU A 255 -34.35 4.14 -12.68
CA LEU A 255 -35.00 5.16 -13.51
C LEU A 255 -35.92 4.49 -14.53
N PRO A 256 -37.14 5.03 -14.77
CA PRO A 256 -38.00 4.53 -15.84
C PRO A 256 -37.37 4.80 -17.22
N LEU A 257 -37.56 3.87 -18.16
CA LEU A 257 -37.10 4.02 -19.55
C LEU A 257 -38.23 4.56 -20.44
N ALA A 258 -37.92 5.59 -21.23
CA ALA A 258 -38.86 6.09 -22.21
C ALA A 258 -39.19 5.01 -23.25
N GLY A 259 -40.48 4.81 -23.52
CA GLY A 259 -40.97 3.82 -24.50
C GLY A 259 -40.86 2.36 -24.05
N SER A 260 -40.64 2.09 -22.75
CA SER A 260 -40.64 0.73 -22.22
C SER A 260 -41.22 0.69 -20.81
N ASP A 261 -42.33 -0.03 -20.65
CA ASP A 261 -42.95 -0.25 -19.34
C ASP A 261 -42.34 -1.44 -18.59
N ASP A 262 -41.65 -2.34 -19.29
CA ASP A 262 -41.11 -3.59 -18.72
C ASP A 262 -39.63 -3.51 -18.33
N ALA A 263 -38.95 -2.40 -18.63
CA ALA A 263 -37.53 -2.21 -18.35
C ALA A 263 -37.24 -0.89 -17.62
N VAL A 264 -36.13 -0.86 -16.90
CA VAL A 264 -35.63 0.29 -16.14
C VAL A 264 -34.14 0.48 -16.41
N ALA A 265 -33.65 1.71 -16.30
CA ALA A 265 -32.23 1.97 -16.19
C ALA A 265 -31.81 1.81 -14.72
N VAL A 266 -30.73 1.09 -14.49
CA VAL A 266 -30.14 0.86 -13.17
C VAL A 266 -28.75 1.47 -13.17
N HIS A 267 -28.52 2.38 -12.22
CA HIS A 267 -27.23 3.01 -11.99
C HIS A 267 -26.71 2.58 -10.62
N VAL A 268 -25.45 2.13 -10.55
CA VAL A 268 -24.84 1.67 -9.30
C VAL A 268 -23.34 1.93 -9.29
N VAL A 269 -22.81 2.29 -8.13
CA VAL A 269 -21.37 2.27 -7.87
C VAL A 269 -21.03 0.93 -7.24
N SER A 270 -20.22 0.13 -7.92
CA SER A 270 -19.81 -1.21 -7.48
C SER A 270 -18.28 -1.26 -7.39
N PRO A 271 -17.71 -2.03 -6.45
CA PRO A 271 -16.30 -2.38 -6.50
C PRO A 271 -15.92 -3.02 -7.84
N GLU A 272 -14.67 -2.85 -8.26
CA GLU A 272 -14.07 -3.24 -9.54
C GLU A 272 -14.16 -4.75 -9.86
N ASP A 273 -14.58 -5.57 -8.90
CA ASP A 273 -14.81 -7.01 -9.02
C ASP A 273 -15.99 -7.40 -9.95
N LEU A 274 -16.41 -6.50 -10.85
CA LEU A 274 -17.36 -6.84 -11.91
C LEU A 274 -16.67 -7.65 -13.01
N PHE A 275 -16.42 -8.92 -12.73
CA PHE A 275 -15.84 -9.85 -13.69
C PHE A 275 -16.72 -10.01 -14.94
N TRP A 276 -16.11 -10.47 -16.03
CA TRP A 276 -16.82 -10.89 -17.24
C TRP A 276 -17.97 -11.85 -16.92
N GLU A 277 -17.79 -12.74 -15.95
CA GLU A 277 -18.83 -13.64 -15.45
C GLU A 277 -20.07 -12.91 -14.93
N THR A 278 -19.89 -11.79 -14.21
CA THR A 278 -21.02 -11.00 -13.70
C THR A 278 -21.74 -10.31 -14.85
N MET A 279 -21.02 -9.79 -15.85
CA MET A 279 -21.63 -9.22 -17.05
C MET A 279 -22.41 -10.27 -17.86
N GLU A 280 -21.90 -11.49 -17.95
CA GLU A 280 -22.59 -12.62 -18.60
C GLU A 280 -23.86 -13.03 -17.87
N LYS A 281 -23.83 -13.11 -16.54
CA LYS A 281 -25.01 -13.36 -15.69
C LYS A 281 -26.06 -12.25 -15.84
N LEU A 282 -25.65 -10.99 -15.89
CA LEU A 282 -26.57 -9.88 -16.14
C LEU A 282 -27.21 -10.00 -17.53
N LYS A 283 -26.42 -10.36 -18.54
CA LYS A 283 -26.93 -10.55 -19.90
C LYS A 283 -27.91 -11.72 -20.00
N SER A 284 -27.69 -12.82 -19.28
CA SER A 284 -28.60 -13.97 -19.26
C SER A 284 -29.94 -13.66 -18.57
N LEU A 285 -29.96 -12.69 -17.65
CA LEU A 285 -31.19 -12.13 -17.05
C LEU A 285 -31.92 -11.14 -17.97
N GLY A 286 -31.41 -10.90 -19.18
CA GLY A 286 -32.01 -9.97 -20.15
C GLY A 286 -31.55 -8.52 -20.00
N CYS A 287 -30.49 -8.25 -19.22
CA CYS A 287 -29.91 -6.92 -19.16
C CYS A 287 -29.24 -6.55 -20.48
N ARG A 288 -29.35 -5.27 -20.86
CA ARG A 288 -28.79 -4.71 -22.10
C ARG A 288 -28.12 -3.36 -21.84
N SER A 289 -27.33 -2.89 -22.80
CA SER A 289 -26.65 -1.58 -22.72
C SER A 289 -25.81 -1.42 -21.44
N ILE A 290 -25.13 -2.48 -21.02
CA ILE A 290 -24.26 -2.47 -19.85
C ILE A 290 -23.03 -1.63 -20.16
N LEU A 291 -22.79 -0.59 -19.37
CA LEU A 291 -21.67 0.34 -19.45
C LEU A 291 -20.95 0.35 -18.11
N VAL A 292 -19.62 0.36 -18.17
CA VAL A 292 -18.74 0.44 -17.00
C VAL A 292 -17.84 1.65 -17.20
N MET A 293 -17.91 2.60 -16.27
CA MET A 293 -17.14 3.85 -16.33
C MET A 293 -16.20 3.95 -15.12
N PRO A 294 -14.96 4.45 -15.33
CA PRO A 294 -14.06 4.75 -14.22
C PRO A 294 -14.59 5.92 -13.39
N ILE A 295 -14.32 5.91 -12.09
CA ILE A 295 -14.62 7.02 -11.19
C ILE A 295 -13.31 7.71 -10.83
N GLU A 296 -13.24 9.02 -11.03
CA GLU A 296 -12.01 9.77 -10.72
C GLU A 296 -11.85 10.00 -9.20
N LYS A 297 -12.94 10.35 -8.51
CA LYS A 297 -12.98 10.67 -7.08
C LYS A 297 -14.35 10.35 -6.51
N MET A 298 -14.37 9.88 -5.26
CA MET A 298 -15.60 9.69 -4.49
C MET A 298 -15.47 10.36 -3.14
N MET A 299 -16.60 10.74 -2.56
CA MET A 299 -16.68 11.24 -1.20
C MET A 299 -18.02 10.77 -0.65
N GLY A 300 -17.98 10.04 0.46
CA GLY A 300 -19.13 9.40 1.10
C GLY A 300 -18.85 9.17 2.57
#